data_AF-A0A0L0UPD1-F1
#
_entry.id   AF-A0A0L0UPD1-F1
#
_cell.length_a   1.000
_cell.length_b   1.000
_cell.length_c   1.000
_cell.angle_alpha   90.00
_cell.angle_beta   90.00
_cell.angle_gamma   90.00
#
_symmetry.space_group_name_H-M   'P 1'
#
loop_
_entity.id
_entity.type
_entity.pdbx_description
1 polymer ?
#
loop_
_entity_poly.entity_id
_entity_poly.type
_entity_poly.pdbx_seq_one_letter_code
_entity_poly.pdbx_strand_id
1 'polypeptide(L)'
;EDENEENIIKIPKPPPIFVDGVSNIQPLYQMLNEIAKDSYDIKIVKSDQVKIQIKTADTYSVVVKELEAKHTQFYTYKPKQERCFKVVLRNIHPSINVNDLKNELKQLGHDVSNIWNMKHRVTKNPLPMFMIELLPNQNNKLIYEVQYLQHCKINFEPPRPKRAIPQCAKCQQYGHTKSYCHRPSKCVKCAGNHLTIDCPRKTRSDNVKCALCSGNHPANYKGCSVYQELHKSKFPPLRTPKPTQISKPRDQENSNKEKETYAEKLRQNQSDVEIKNNDMKNMMQMMQQIMQQLMTLTNLLVNLLPKTTQSVVMN
;
A
#
# COMPACT_ATOMS: atom_id res chain seq x y z
N GLU A 1 2.69 -35.68 -29.22
CA GLU A 1 1.24 -35.48 -29.01
C GLU A 1 1.08 -35.02 -27.56
N ASP A 2 1.61 -33.85 -27.15
CA ASP A 2 1.24 -32.49 -27.57
C ASP A 2 -0.27 -32.24 -27.48
N GLU A 3 -0.79 -32.13 -26.26
CA GLU A 3 -2.01 -31.37 -26.00
C GLU A 3 -1.64 -30.09 -25.24
N ASN A 4 -1.55 -29.02 -26.03
CA ASN A 4 -1.59 -27.64 -25.55
C ASN A 4 -2.89 -27.44 -24.74
N GLU A 5 -2.80 -27.44 -23.42
CA GLU A 5 -3.80 -26.74 -22.60
C GLU A 5 -3.66 -25.24 -22.90
N GLU A 6 -4.40 -24.77 -23.91
CA GLU A 6 -4.63 -23.36 -24.12
C GLU A 6 -5.10 -22.75 -22.81
N ASN A 7 -4.25 -21.95 -22.19
CA ASN A 7 -4.58 -21.17 -21.01
C ASN A 7 -5.76 -20.25 -21.35
N ILE A 8 -7.00 -20.71 -21.12
CA ILE A 8 -8.20 -19.91 -21.36
C ILE A 8 -8.09 -18.66 -20.49
N ILE A 9 -7.86 -17.53 -21.13
CA ILE A 9 -7.69 -16.23 -20.47
C ILE A 9 -9.02 -15.89 -19.79
N LYS A 10 -9.10 -16.13 -18.47
CA LYS A 10 -10.28 -15.77 -17.67
C LYS A 10 -10.38 -14.25 -17.57
N ILE A 11 -11.19 -13.65 -18.44
CA ILE A 11 -11.48 -12.21 -18.39
C ILE A 11 -12.17 -11.91 -17.06
N PRO A 12 -11.63 -11.00 -16.23
CA PRO A 12 -12.26 -10.66 -14.96
C PRO A 12 -13.62 -10.01 -15.18
N LYS A 13 -14.63 -10.37 -14.39
CA LYS A 13 -15.91 -9.65 -14.41
C LYS A 13 -15.71 -8.19 -13.98
N PRO A 14 -16.47 -7.24 -14.57
CA PRO A 14 -16.52 -5.86 -14.11
C PRO A 14 -16.90 -5.77 -12.62
N PRO A 15 -16.53 -4.67 -11.94
CA PRO A 15 -16.91 -4.46 -10.56
C PRO A 15 -18.43 -4.27 -10.43
N PRO A 16 -19.02 -4.64 -9.28
CA PRO A 16 -20.43 -4.40 -9.02
C PRO A 16 -20.71 -2.91 -8.81
N ILE A 17 -21.90 -2.48 -9.24
CA ILE A 17 -22.45 -1.14 -9.06
C ILE A 17 -23.47 -1.21 -7.91
N PHE A 18 -23.38 -0.28 -6.96
CA PHE A 18 -24.32 -0.16 -5.84
C PHE A 18 -25.13 1.11 -5.98
N VAL A 19 -26.41 0.96 -6.28
CA VAL A 19 -27.38 2.05 -6.44
C VAL A 19 -28.12 2.25 -5.13
N ASP A 20 -28.19 3.47 -4.63
CA ASP A 20 -28.83 3.82 -3.37
C ASP A 20 -30.23 4.42 -3.58
N GLY A 21 -31.10 4.31 -2.56
CA GLY A 21 -32.39 4.99 -2.54
C GLY A 21 -33.41 4.41 -3.51
N VAL A 22 -33.32 3.11 -3.81
CA VAL A 22 -34.21 2.44 -4.76
C VAL A 22 -35.49 2.00 -4.04
N SER A 23 -36.46 2.91 -3.93
CA SER A 23 -37.79 2.59 -3.38
C SER A 23 -38.67 1.85 -4.38
N ASN A 24 -38.52 2.14 -5.69
CA ASN A 24 -39.18 1.42 -6.78
C ASN A 24 -38.14 0.92 -7.78
N ILE A 25 -38.10 -0.40 -7.98
CA ILE A 25 -37.11 -1.07 -8.85
C ILE A 25 -37.51 -1.10 -10.33
N GLN A 26 -38.78 -0.86 -10.67
CA GLN A 26 -39.28 -1.00 -12.05
C GLN A 26 -38.54 -0.10 -13.07
N PRO A 27 -38.30 1.20 -12.80
CA PRO A 27 -37.54 2.05 -13.73
C PRO A 27 -36.10 1.56 -13.93
N LEU A 28 -35.51 0.98 -12.89
CA LEU A 28 -34.16 0.42 -12.96
C LEU A 28 -34.14 -0.83 -13.84
N TYR A 29 -35.14 -1.71 -13.74
CA TYR A 29 -35.26 -2.88 -14.62
C TYR A 29 -35.46 -2.49 -16.08
N GLN A 30 -36.35 -1.52 -16.35
CA GLN A 30 -36.59 -1.06 -17.72
C GLN A 30 -35.30 -0.58 -18.38
N MET A 31 -34.56 0.31 -17.71
CA MET A 31 -33.28 0.83 -18.19
C MET A 31 -32.24 -0.29 -18.40
N LEU A 32 -32.14 -1.24 -17.46
CA LEU A 32 -31.18 -2.34 -17.59
C LEU A 32 -31.55 -3.33 -18.70
N ASN A 33 -32.83 -3.57 -18.95
CA ASN A 33 -33.31 -4.42 -20.03
C ASN A 33 -33.09 -3.79 -21.41
N GLU A 34 -33.18 -2.46 -21.52
CA GLU A 34 -32.91 -1.73 -22.76
C GLU A 34 -31.41 -1.75 -23.11
N ILE A 35 -30.53 -1.63 -22.11
CA ILE A 35 -29.08 -1.42 -22.33
C ILE A 35 -28.26 -2.70 -22.20
N ALA A 36 -28.62 -3.59 -21.27
CA ALA A 36 -27.79 -4.69 -20.82
C ALA A 36 -28.56 -6.01 -20.81
N LYS A 37 -29.49 -6.22 -21.76
CA LYS A 37 -30.31 -7.42 -21.87
C LYS A 37 -29.49 -8.70 -21.65
N ASP A 38 -29.98 -9.57 -20.75
CA ASP A 38 -29.37 -10.84 -20.34
C ASP A 38 -27.93 -10.78 -19.78
N SER A 39 -27.39 -9.57 -19.61
CA SER A 39 -25.98 -9.29 -19.30
C SER A 39 -25.76 -8.72 -17.89
N TYR A 40 -26.77 -8.79 -17.02
CA TYR A 40 -26.69 -8.33 -15.63
C TYR A 40 -27.36 -9.29 -14.64
N ASP A 41 -26.89 -9.26 -13.39
CA ASP A 41 -27.52 -9.88 -12.24
C ASP A 41 -27.81 -8.80 -11.18
N ILE A 42 -28.94 -8.89 -10.48
CA ILE A 42 -29.29 -7.96 -9.40
C ILE A 42 -29.37 -8.69 -8.05
N LYS A 43 -28.87 -8.04 -7.00
CA LYS A 43 -29.09 -8.45 -5.60
C LYS A 43 -29.56 -7.26 -4.78
N ILE A 44 -30.65 -7.44 -4.04
CA ILE A 44 -31.14 -6.44 -3.08
C ILE A 44 -30.26 -6.50 -1.83
N VAL A 45 -29.78 -5.34 -1.40
CA VAL A 45 -28.95 -5.15 -0.21
C VAL A 45 -29.77 -4.36 0.82
N LYS A 46 -29.37 -4.40 2.09
CA LYS A 46 -30.00 -3.62 3.15
C LYS A 46 -29.97 -2.11 2.85
N SER A 47 -30.94 -1.38 3.41
CA SER A 47 -31.05 0.09 3.30
C SER A 47 -31.35 0.60 1.89
N ASP A 48 -32.36 0.02 1.24
CA ASP A 48 -32.84 0.42 -0.10
C ASP A 48 -31.73 0.53 -1.16
N GLN A 49 -30.73 -0.35 -1.03
CA GLN A 49 -29.59 -0.40 -1.93
C GLN A 49 -29.71 -1.62 -2.84
N VAL A 50 -29.47 -1.40 -4.13
CA VAL A 50 -29.48 -2.45 -5.14
C VAL A 50 -28.06 -2.64 -5.68
N LYS A 51 -27.58 -3.87 -5.63
CA LYS A 51 -26.30 -4.28 -6.21
C LYS A 51 -26.54 -4.86 -7.59
N ILE A 52 -25.96 -4.23 -8.61
CA ILE A 52 -25.99 -4.67 -10.00
C ILE A 52 -24.61 -5.25 -10.34
N GLN A 53 -24.59 -6.48 -10.85
CA GLN A 53 -23.39 -7.13 -11.35
C GLN A 53 -23.52 -7.31 -12.85
N ILE A 54 -22.68 -6.61 -13.61
CA ILE A 54 -22.65 -6.69 -15.07
C ILE A 54 -21.66 -7.77 -15.50
N LYS A 55 -21.96 -8.47 -16.60
CA LYS A 55 -21.15 -9.59 -17.11
C LYS A 55 -20.00 -9.11 -18.01
N THR A 56 -20.20 -8.07 -18.83
CA THR A 56 -19.21 -7.59 -19.83
C THR A 56 -18.74 -6.15 -19.54
N ALA A 57 -17.49 -5.83 -19.93
CA ALA A 57 -16.90 -4.51 -19.67
C ALA A 57 -17.52 -3.38 -20.50
N ASP A 58 -17.94 -3.67 -21.73
CA ASP A 58 -18.53 -2.69 -22.63
C ASP A 58 -19.89 -2.22 -22.11
N THR A 59 -20.78 -3.17 -21.79
CA THR A 59 -22.09 -2.86 -21.19
C THR A 59 -21.95 -2.16 -19.84
N TYR A 60 -20.93 -2.51 -19.04
CA TYR A 60 -20.66 -1.85 -17.77
C TYR A 60 -20.43 -0.35 -17.95
N SER A 61 -19.66 0.04 -18.96
CA SER A 61 -19.36 1.45 -19.23
C SER A 61 -20.60 2.23 -19.68
N VAL A 62 -21.49 1.59 -20.46
CA VAL A 62 -22.75 2.21 -20.90
C VAL A 62 -23.71 2.40 -19.72
N VAL A 63 -23.88 1.39 -18.87
CA VAL A 63 -24.76 1.47 -17.69
C VAL A 63 -24.27 2.55 -16.71
N VAL A 64 -22.97 2.65 -16.47
CA VAL A 64 -22.40 3.70 -15.60
C VAL A 64 -22.72 5.09 -16.16
N LYS A 65 -22.50 5.31 -17.47
CA LYS A 65 -22.82 6.59 -18.12
C LYS A 65 -24.30 6.94 -18.04
N GLU A 66 -25.18 5.96 -18.24
CA GLU A 66 -26.63 6.16 -18.14
C GLU A 66 -27.06 6.55 -16.71
N LEU A 67 -26.52 5.87 -15.69
CA LEU A 67 -26.79 6.20 -14.30
C LEU A 67 -26.29 7.60 -13.92
N GLU A 68 -25.16 8.02 -14.49
CA GLU A 68 -24.63 9.39 -14.34
C GLU A 68 -25.53 10.42 -15.01
N ALA A 69 -25.98 10.16 -16.24
CA ALA A 69 -26.89 11.02 -17.00
C ALA A 69 -28.24 11.22 -16.28
N LYS A 70 -28.75 10.17 -15.63
CA LYS A 70 -29.95 10.21 -14.79
C LYS A 70 -29.72 10.77 -13.38
N HIS A 71 -28.50 11.25 -13.07
CA HIS A 71 -28.11 11.75 -11.75
C HIS A 71 -28.43 10.81 -10.58
N THR A 72 -28.33 9.50 -10.84
CA THR A 72 -28.62 8.48 -9.83
C THR A 72 -27.51 8.43 -8.78
N GLN A 73 -27.86 8.21 -7.51
CA GLN A 73 -26.87 8.05 -6.45
C GLN A 73 -26.34 6.62 -6.45
N PHE A 74 -25.06 6.46 -6.78
CA PHE A 74 -24.43 5.15 -6.76
C PHE A 74 -22.93 5.23 -6.45
N TYR A 75 -22.32 4.08 -6.22
CA TYR A 75 -20.86 3.93 -6.24
C TYR A 75 -20.46 2.58 -6.85
N THR A 76 -19.23 2.50 -7.30
CA THR A 76 -18.62 1.29 -7.87
C THR A 76 -17.15 1.21 -7.43
N TYR A 77 -16.39 0.30 -8.04
CA TYR A 77 -14.98 0.10 -7.76
C TYR A 77 -14.13 0.27 -9.01
N LYS A 78 -12.82 0.42 -8.80
CA LYS A 78 -11.86 0.32 -9.88
C LYS A 78 -11.92 -1.07 -10.53
N PRO A 79 -12.07 -1.18 -11.86
CA PRO A 79 -11.98 -2.46 -12.56
C PRO A 79 -10.67 -3.19 -12.27
N LYS A 80 -10.72 -4.52 -12.21
CA LYS A 80 -9.52 -5.33 -11.91
C LYS A 80 -8.49 -5.22 -13.03
N GLN A 81 -8.94 -5.10 -14.27
CA GLN A 81 -8.13 -4.95 -15.47
C GLN A 81 -7.24 -3.71 -15.43
N GLU A 82 -7.70 -2.63 -14.79
CA GLU A 82 -6.95 -1.37 -14.71
C GLU A 82 -6.03 -1.30 -13.47
N ARG A 83 -6.07 -2.31 -12.59
CA ARG A 83 -5.34 -2.28 -11.33
C ARG A 83 -3.89 -2.70 -11.56
N CYS A 84 -2.98 -1.74 -11.44
CA CYS A 84 -1.54 -2.00 -11.46
C CYS A 84 -1.15 -3.09 -10.45
N PHE A 85 -0.22 -3.94 -10.85
CA PHE A 85 0.36 -4.96 -10.00
C PHE A 85 1.47 -4.34 -9.17
N LYS A 86 1.32 -4.35 -7.85
CA LYS A 86 2.26 -3.69 -6.94
C LYS A 86 3.16 -4.71 -6.29
N VAL A 87 4.47 -4.45 -6.29
CA VAL A 87 5.48 -5.26 -5.61
C VAL A 87 6.46 -4.40 -4.83
N VAL A 88 7.06 -4.98 -3.80
CA VAL A 88 8.15 -4.38 -3.05
C VAL A 88 9.44 -5.07 -3.46
N LEU A 89 10.37 -4.31 -4.01
CA LEU A 89 11.75 -4.74 -4.26
C LEU A 89 12.58 -4.48 -3.01
N ARG A 90 13.24 -5.50 -2.48
CA ARG A 90 14.14 -5.44 -1.31
C ARG A 90 15.59 -5.73 -1.69
N ASN A 91 16.48 -5.35 -0.78
CA ASN A 91 17.91 -5.63 -0.83
C ASN A 91 18.62 -4.89 -1.97
N ILE A 92 18.21 -3.65 -2.22
CA ILE A 92 18.79 -2.80 -3.26
C ILE A 92 19.09 -1.42 -2.70
N HIS A 93 20.27 -0.89 -3.00
CA HIS A 93 20.71 0.38 -2.42
C HIS A 93 19.85 1.55 -2.94
N PRO A 94 19.45 2.51 -2.08
CA PRO A 94 18.56 3.61 -2.48
C PRO A 94 19.15 4.57 -3.53
N SER A 95 20.48 4.59 -3.70
CA SER A 95 21.14 5.42 -4.72
C SER A 95 21.08 4.85 -6.13
N ILE A 96 20.49 3.66 -6.33
CA ILE A 96 20.40 3.06 -7.66
C ILE A 96 19.61 3.96 -8.61
N ASN A 97 20.03 3.99 -9.86
CA ASN A 97 19.33 4.70 -10.91
C ASN A 97 18.00 3.99 -11.23
N VAL A 98 16.91 4.73 -11.06
CA VAL A 98 15.55 4.22 -11.30
C VAL A 98 15.32 3.88 -12.77
N ASN A 99 15.97 4.58 -13.71
CA ASN A 99 15.82 4.32 -15.14
C ASN A 99 16.48 2.99 -15.55
N ASP A 100 17.66 2.70 -15.01
CA ASP A 100 18.37 1.44 -15.28
C ASP A 100 17.55 0.27 -14.75
N LEU A 101 16.98 0.40 -13.55
CA LEU A 101 16.05 -0.58 -12.99
C LEU A 101 14.79 -0.77 -13.86
N LYS A 102 14.21 0.31 -14.40
CA LYS A 102 13.06 0.21 -15.32
C LYS A 102 13.42 -0.53 -16.60
N ASN A 103 14.58 -0.23 -17.18
CA ASN A 103 15.03 -0.84 -18.44
C ASN A 103 15.27 -2.34 -18.25
N GLU A 104 15.92 -2.73 -17.16
CA GLU A 104 16.18 -4.13 -16.84
C GLU A 104 14.87 -4.91 -16.59
N LEU A 105 13.93 -4.34 -15.82
CA LEU A 105 12.61 -4.96 -15.63
C LEU A 105 11.84 -5.09 -16.94
N LYS A 106 11.96 -4.11 -17.84
CA LYS A 106 11.36 -4.17 -19.18
C LYS A 106 12.00 -5.28 -20.02
N GLN A 107 13.31 -5.49 -19.94
CA GLN A 107 14.01 -6.60 -20.61
C GLN A 107 13.54 -7.97 -20.09
N LEU A 108 13.19 -8.06 -18.81
CA LEU A 108 12.56 -9.24 -18.20
C LEU A 108 11.08 -9.41 -18.57
N GLY A 109 10.53 -8.52 -19.42
CA GLY A 109 9.13 -8.58 -19.87
C GLY A 109 8.13 -7.96 -18.91
N HIS A 110 8.57 -7.14 -17.95
CA HIS A 110 7.69 -6.45 -17.00
C HIS A 110 7.59 -4.96 -17.32
N ASP A 111 6.40 -4.51 -17.73
CA ASP A 111 6.14 -3.11 -18.01
C ASP A 111 5.93 -2.31 -16.73
N VAL A 112 6.83 -1.39 -16.46
CA VAL A 112 6.80 -0.59 -15.23
C VAL A 112 6.05 0.72 -15.44
N SER A 113 4.99 0.93 -14.67
CA SER A 113 4.25 2.19 -14.60
C SER A 113 4.94 3.21 -13.69
N ASN A 114 5.36 2.79 -12.50
CA ASN A 114 6.00 3.69 -11.53
C ASN A 114 6.96 2.94 -10.61
N ILE A 115 8.04 3.61 -10.20
CA ILE A 115 9.02 3.12 -9.22
C ILE A 115 9.38 4.26 -8.28
N TRP A 116 9.37 4.01 -6.98
CA TRP A 116 9.90 4.98 -6.01
C TRP A 116 10.52 4.30 -4.80
N ASN A 117 11.52 4.96 -4.22
CA ASN A 117 12.17 4.49 -3.01
C ASN A 117 11.23 4.60 -1.79
N MET A 118 11.19 3.56 -0.97
CA MET A 118 10.45 3.58 0.28
C MET A 118 11.29 4.24 1.36
N LYS A 119 10.73 5.21 2.07
CA LYS A 119 11.42 5.96 3.12
C LYS A 119 11.00 5.52 4.52
N HIS A 120 11.90 5.59 5.48
CA HIS A 120 11.58 5.37 6.88
C HIS A 120 10.49 6.34 7.33
N ARG A 121 9.48 5.84 8.06
CA ARG A 121 8.26 6.61 8.37
C ARG A 121 8.54 7.90 9.12
N VAL A 122 9.47 7.85 10.08
CA VAL A 122 9.79 8.96 10.99
C VAL A 122 10.90 9.83 10.42
N THR A 123 12.10 9.27 10.27
CA THR A 123 13.31 10.00 9.84
C THR A 123 13.31 10.42 8.37
N LYS A 124 12.42 9.83 7.54
CA LYS A 124 12.35 10.06 6.08
C LYS A 124 13.58 9.62 5.29
N ASN A 125 14.53 8.94 5.94
CA ASN A 125 15.70 8.40 5.28
C ASN A 125 15.31 7.32 4.26
N PRO A 126 15.96 7.26 3.09
CA PRO A 126 15.77 6.18 2.11
C PRO A 126 16.05 4.81 2.71
N LEU A 127 15.20 3.82 2.43
CA LEU A 127 15.42 2.42 2.79
C LEU A 127 15.99 1.66 1.60
N PRO A 128 16.66 0.51 1.82
CA PRO A 128 17.15 -0.36 0.74
C PRO A 128 16.01 -1.17 0.09
N MET A 129 14.95 -0.48 -0.30
CA MET A 129 13.75 -1.06 -0.91
C MET A 129 12.95 -0.04 -1.71
N PHE A 130 12.30 -0.52 -2.76
CA PHE A 130 11.49 0.27 -3.68
C PHE A 130 10.09 -0.32 -3.79
N MET A 131 9.09 0.53 -3.98
CA MET A 131 7.77 0.11 -4.42
C MET A 131 7.74 0.23 -5.95
N ILE A 132 7.29 -0.84 -6.60
CA ILE A 132 7.17 -0.92 -8.05
C ILE A 132 5.71 -1.18 -8.40
N GLU A 133 5.18 -0.38 -9.31
CA GLU A 133 3.87 -0.58 -9.92
C GLU A 133 4.06 -1.01 -11.36
N LEU A 134 3.69 -2.24 -11.67
CA LEU A 134 3.67 -2.78 -13.03
C LEU A 134 2.30 -2.54 -13.66
N LEU A 135 2.31 -2.31 -14.96
CA LEU A 135 1.08 -2.33 -15.75
C LEU A 135 0.44 -3.72 -15.68
N PRO A 136 -0.90 -3.84 -15.74
CA PRO A 136 -1.58 -5.11 -15.70
C PRO A 136 -1.12 -6.04 -16.83
N ASN A 137 -0.45 -7.13 -16.47
CA ASN A 137 0.01 -8.18 -17.39
C ASN A 137 -0.11 -9.54 -16.69
N GLN A 138 -0.33 -10.60 -17.47
CA GLN A 138 -0.51 -11.97 -16.98
C GLN A 138 0.77 -12.54 -16.37
N ASN A 139 1.92 -12.19 -16.96
CA ASN A 139 3.24 -12.63 -16.52
C ASN A 139 3.74 -11.92 -15.24
N ASN A 140 3.05 -10.89 -14.74
CA ASN A 140 3.51 -10.09 -13.59
C ASN A 140 3.80 -10.91 -12.32
N LYS A 141 3.19 -12.08 -12.15
CA LYS A 141 3.48 -12.96 -11.01
C LYS A 141 4.89 -13.56 -11.07
N LEU A 142 5.45 -13.74 -12.27
CA LEU A 142 6.78 -14.30 -12.48
C LEU A 142 7.89 -13.37 -11.94
N ILE A 143 7.58 -12.09 -11.66
CA ILE A 143 8.55 -11.18 -11.05
C ILE A 143 9.07 -11.69 -9.69
N TYR A 144 8.29 -12.51 -8.98
CA TYR A 144 8.71 -13.09 -7.70
C TYR A 144 9.83 -14.15 -7.85
N GLU A 145 10.06 -14.64 -9.07
CA GLU A 145 11.10 -15.62 -9.38
C GLU A 145 12.45 -14.94 -9.69
N VAL A 146 12.45 -13.62 -9.93
CA VAL A 146 13.67 -12.85 -10.23
C VAL A 146 14.52 -12.69 -8.97
N GLN A 147 15.73 -13.24 -8.99
CA GLN A 147 16.66 -13.24 -7.85
C GLN A 147 17.79 -12.22 -7.95
N TYR A 148 18.08 -11.73 -9.16
CA TYR A 148 19.19 -10.82 -9.42
C TYR A 148 18.76 -9.68 -10.34
N LEU A 149 19.24 -8.48 -10.04
CA LEU A 149 19.18 -7.29 -10.89
C LEU A 149 20.50 -6.54 -10.78
N GLN A 150 21.14 -6.16 -11.89
CA GLN A 150 22.43 -5.46 -11.94
C GLN A 150 23.48 -6.06 -10.99
N HIS A 151 23.61 -7.39 -11.02
CA HIS A 151 24.49 -8.20 -10.14
C HIS A 151 24.17 -8.15 -8.63
N CYS A 152 23.11 -7.46 -8.22
CA CYS A 152 22.65 -7.43 -6.84
C CYS A 152 21.67 -8.59 -6.61
N LYS A 153 21.86 -9.34 -5.51
CA LYS A 153 20.88 -10.31 -5.05
C LYS A 153 19.69 -9.59 -4.42
N ILE A 154 18.52 -9.75 -5.01
CA ILE A 154 17.30 -9.03 -4.63
C ILE A 154 16.24 -9.97 -4.07
N ASN A 155 15.15 -9.39 -3.56
CA ASN A 155 13.95 -10.14 -3.21
C ASN A 155 12.69 -9.32 -3.54
N PHE A 156 11.76 -9.92 -4.28
CA PHE A 156 10.44 -9.33 -4.54
C PHE A 156 9.41 -9.86 -3.55
N GLU A 157 8.67 -8.97 -2.91
CA GLU A 157 7.60 -9.31 -1.97
C GLU A 157 6.28 -8.65 -2.36
N PRO A 158 5.12 -9.30 -2.10
CA PRO A 158 3.84 -8.63 -2.17
C PRO A 158 3.77 -7.52 -1.12
N PRO A 159 3.17 -6.35 -1.44
CA PRO A 159 2.97 -5.29 -0.47
C PRO A 159 2.11 -5.78 0.69
N ARG A 160 2.56 -5.48 1.92
CA ARG A 160 1.82 -5.88 3.12
C ARG A 160 0.41 -5.29 3.12
N PRO A 161 -0.65 -6.10 3.28
CA PRO A 161 -2.02 -5.59 3.31
C PRO A 161 -2.20 -4.68 4.53
N LYS A 162 -2.78 -3.51 4.30
CA LYS A 162 -3.12 -2.58 5.39
C LYS A 162 -4.47 -2.99 5.98
N ARG A 163 -4.55 -3.14 7.30
CA ARG A 163 -5.83 -3.28 8.05
C ARG A 163 -6.52 -1.92 8.16
N ALA A 164 -6.80 -1.31 7.01
CA ALA A 164 -7.44 0.00 6.92
C ALA A 164 -8.65 -0.11 6.01
N ILE A 165 -9.79 0.37 6.49
CA ILE A 165 -11.01 0.42 5.68
C ILE A 165 -10.98 1.74 4.91
N PRO A 166 -11.06 1.70 3.56
CA PRO A 166 -11.08 2.91 2.76
C PRO A 166 -12.32 3.74 3.12
N GLN A 167 -12.10 5.04 3.30
CA GLN A 167 -13.16 6.02 3.52
C GLN A 167 -13.24 6.93 2.29
N CYS A 168 -14.43 7.08 1.74
CA CYS A 168 -14.64 7.95 0.59
C CYS A 168 -14.53 9.41 1.00
N ALA A 169 -13.55 10.13 0.46
CA ALA A 169 -13.35 11.55 0.76
C ALA A 169 -14.47 12.47 0.24
N LYS A 170 -15.36 11.97 -0.64
CA LYS A 170 -16.54 12.71 -1.16
C LYS A 170 -17.73 12.55 -0.23
N CYS A 171 -18.21 11.34 0.01
CA CYS A 171 -19.44 11.10 0.78
C CYS A 171 -19.22 10.67 2.25
N GLN A 172 -17.96 10.53 2.68
CA GLN A 172 -17.51 10.08 4.01
C GLN A 172 -17.86 8.64 4.41
N GLN A 173 -18.63 7.90 3.61
CA GLN A 173 -18.92 6.49 3.87
C GLN A 173 -17.69 5.59 3.65
N TYR A 174 -17.71 4.43 4.30
CA TYR A 174 -16.65 3.44 4.20
C TYR A 174 -16.88 2.45 3.04
N GLY A 175 -15.79 1.85 2.57
CA GLY A 175 -15.82 0.72 1.65
C GLY A 175 -15.47 1.04 0.20
N HIS A 176 -15.46 2.31 -0.21
CA HIS A 176 -15.13 2.74 -1.57
C HIS A 176 -14.31 4.05 -1.56
N THR A 177 -13.82 4.48 -2.73
CA THR A 177 -12.99 5.70 -2.90
C THR A 177 -13.75 6.81 -3.62
N LYS A 178 -13.25 8.05 -3.56
CA LYS A 178 -13.86 9.22 -4.18
C LYS A 178 -14.03 9.09 -5.71
N SER A 179 -13.07 8.47 -6.39
CA SER A 179 -13.02 8.40 -7.86
C SER A 179 -14.19 7.62 -8.49
N TYR A 180 -14.79 6.69 -7.74
CA TYR A 180 -15.88 5.85 -8.23
C TYR A 180 -17.16 6.05 -7.40
N CYS A 181 -17.36 7.27 -6.91
CA CYS A 181 -18.46 7.64 -6.02
C CYS A 181 -19.31 8.76 -6.65
N HIS A 182 -20.56 8.44 -6.98
CA HIS A 182 -21.55 9.35 -7.54
C HIS A 182 -22.59 9.83 -6.52
N ARG A 183 -22.35 9.56 -5.23
CA ARG A 183 -23.14 10.09 -4.13
C ARG A 183 -22.92 11.59 -3.92
N PRO A 184 -23.87 12.30 -3.28
CA PRO A 184 -23.67 13.68 -2.87
C PRO A 184 -22.47 13.83 -1.92
N SER A 185 -21.79 14.96 -2.02
CA SER A 185 -20.65 15.26 -1.15
C SER A 185 -21.09 15.55 0.27
N LYS A 186 -20.33 15.06 1.25
CA LYS A 186 -20.45 15.42 2.66
C LYS A 186 -19.11 15.91 3.20
N CYS A 187 -19.15 16.99 3.97
CA CYS A 187 -17.96 17.56 4.58
C CYS A 187 -17.46 16.71 5.76
N VAL A 188 -16.15 16.45 5.79
CA VAL A 188 -15.49 15.72 6.89
C VAL A 188 -15.68 16.42 8.25
N LYS A 189 -15.76 17.75 8.25
CA LYS A 189 -15.71 18.60 9.46
C LYS A 189 -17.07 18.87 10.06
N CYS A 190 -18.09 19.13 9.24
CA CYS A 190 -19.41 19.61 9.69
C CYS A 190 -20.59 18.78 9.18
N ALA A 191 -20.35 17.71 8.43
CA ALA A 191 -21.39 16.88 7.82
C ALA A 191 -22.31 17.59 6.78
N GLY A 192 -22.03 18.84 6.41
CA GLY A 192 -22.79 19.58 5.40
C GLY A 192 -22.62 19.05 3.97
N ASN A 193 -23.56 19.38 3.09
CA ASN A 193 -23.63 18.91 1.70
C ASN A 193 -22.68 19.68 0.76
N HIS A 194 -21.38 19.64 1.05
CA HIS A 194 -20.32 20.25 0.23
C HIS A 194 -19.03 19.45 0.34
N LEU A 195 -18.08 19.67 -0.57
CA LEU A 195 -16.75 19.11 -0.45
C LEU A 195 -16.00 19.79 0.69
N THR A 196 -15.16 19.04 1.41
CA THR A 196 -14.40 19.57 2.56
C THR A 196 -13.53 20.79 2.22
N ILE A 197 -13.11 20.92 0.95
CA ILE A 197 -12.34 22.08 0.46
C ILE A 197 -13.15 23.37 0.49
N ASP A 198 -14.44 23.29 0.18
CA ASP A 198 -15.40 24.41 0.15
C ASP A 198 -15.97 24.72 1.54
N CYS A 199 -15.54 23.99 2.57
CA CYS A 199 -16.04 24.21 3.91
C CYS A 199 -15.61 25.60 4.43
N PRO A 200 -16.54 26.41 4.98
CA PRO A 200 -16.20 27.69 5.59
C PRO A 200 -15.30 27.52 6.82
N ARG A 201 -15.31 26.34 7.44
CA ARG A 201 -14.42 26.00 8.55
C ARG A 201 -13.01 25.73 8.05
N LYS A 202 -12.16 26.76 8.09
CA LYS A 202 -10.74 26.66 7.72
C LYS A 202 -9.84 26.34 8.92
N THR A 203 -10.19 26.81 10.11
CA THR A 203 -9.43 26.61 11.36
C THR A 203 -9.91 25.40 12.16
N ARG A 204 -9.11 24.99 13.16
CA ARG A 204 -9.49 23.97 14.14
C ARG A 204 -10.61 24.53 15.03
N SER A 205 -11.65 23.75 15.25
CA SER A 205 -12.84 24.15 16.01
C SER A 205 -13.38 22.93 16.73
N ASP A 206 -13.89 23.15 17.94
CA ASP A 206 -14.54 22.11 18.74
C ASP A 206 -15.99 21.85 18.32
N ASN A 207 -16.53 22.62 17.37
CA ASN A 207 -17.88 22.44 16.85
C ASN A 207 -17.90 21.56 15.60
N VAL A 208 -17.22 20.42 15.61
CA VAL A 208 -17.20 19.48 14.48
C VAL A 208 -18.34 18.49 14.58
N LYS A 209 -18.84 18.01 13.45
CA LYS A 209 -19.93 17.03 13.40
C LYS A 209 -19.55 15.90 12.47
N CYS A 210 -19.55 14.68 13.01
CA CYS A 210 -19.27 13.49 12.24
C CYS A 210 -20.44 13.19 11.28
N ALA A 211 -20.13 13.01 10.00
CA ALA A 211 -21.14 12.66 8.98
C ALA A 211 -21.74 11.25 9.13
N LEU A 212 -21.15 10.40 9.98
CA LEU A 212 -21.54 9.00 10.16
C LEU A 212 -22.31 8.75 11.46
N CYS A 213 -21.81 9.25 12.60
CA CYS A 213 -22.42 9.05 13.92
C CYS A 213 -23.01 10.33 14.53
N SER A 214 -22.90 11.47 13.86
CA SER A 214 -23.30 12.79 14.38
C SER A 214 -22.59 13.26 15.66
N GLY A 215 -21.59 12.54 16.16
CA GLY A 215 -20.80 12.92 17.33
C GLY A 215 -19.84 14.11 17.08
N ASN A 216 -19.33 14.68 18.17
CA ASN A 216 -18.43 15.83 18.14
C ASN A 216 -16.98 15.45 17.80
N HIS A 217 -16.76 15.00 16.57
CA HIS A 217 -15.44 14.74 16.00
C HIS A 217 -15.55 14.76 14.46
N PRO A 218 -14.44 14.94 13.71
CA PRO A 218 -14.49 14.83 12.25
C PRO A 218 -14.80 13.38 11.82
N ALA A 219 -15.36 13.22 10.62
CA ALA A 219 -15.77 11.91 10.08
C ALA A 219 -14.60 10.93 9.87
N ASN A 220 -13.36 11.44 9.76
CA ASN A 220 -12.15 10.62 9.58
C ASN A 220 -11.54 10.12 10.90
N TYR A 221 -12.10 10.50 12.04
CA TYR A 221 -11.62 10.09 13.36
C TYR A 221 -11.78 8.58 13.57
N LYS A 222 -10.69 7.90 13.90
CA LYS A 222 -10.64 6.44 14.06
C LYS A 222 -11.22 5.94 15.39
N GLY A 223 -11.57 6.83 16.30
CA GLY A 223 -12.33 6.50 17.51
C GLY A 223 -13.86 6.55 17.33
N CYS A 224 -14.37 6.84 16.14
CA CYS A 224 -15.80 6.83 15.85
C CYS A 224 -16.40 5.42 16.08
N SER A 225 -17.55 5.33 16.77
CA SER A 225 -18.26 4.07 17.03
C SER A 225 -18.53 3.28 15.75
N VAL A 226 -19.08 3.93 14.72
CA VAL A 226 -19.36 3.34 13.40
C VAL A 226 -18.09 2.75 12.77
N TYR A 227 -16.95 3.43 12.89
CA TYR A 227 -15.69 2.91 12.38
C TYR A 227 -15.19 1.72 13.19
N GLN A 228 -15.25 1.80 14.53
CA GLN A 228 -14.80 0.73 15.41
C GLN A 228 -15.60 -0.56 15.22
N GLU A 229 -16.93 -0.47 15.09
CA GLU A 229 -17.81 -1.60 14.81
C GLU A 229 -17.47 -2.24 13.46
N LEU A 230 -17.36 -1.41 12.41
CA LEU A 230 -17.00 -1.88 11.08
C LEU A 230 -15.61 -2.52 11.06
N HIS A 231 -14.65 -1.96 11.80
CA HIS A 231 -13.29 -2.51 11.91
C HIS A 231 -13.29 -3.85 12.64
N LYS A 232 -14.01 -3.98 13.76
CA LYS A 232 -14.16 -5.25 14.50
C LYS A 232 -14.79 -6.34 13.62
N SER A 233 -15.83 -5.99 12.85
CA SER A 233 -16.49 -6.92 11.93
C SER A 233 -15.58 -7.39 10.80
N LYS A 234 -14.83 -6.48 10.15
CA LYS A 234 -13.95 -6.82 9.02
C LYS A 234 -12.63 -7.46 9.43
N PHE A 235 -12.13 -7.11 10.61
CA PHE A 235 -10.82 -7.51 11.10
C PHE A 235 -10.95 -8.05 12.53
N PRO A 236 -11.67 -9.17 12.73
CA PRO A 236 -11.81 -9.75 14.06
C PRO A 236 -10.42 -10.09 14.63
N PRO A 237 -10.23 -9.97 15.95
CA PRO A 237 -9.02 -10.47 16.58
C PRO A 237 -8.92 -11.98 16.30
N LEU A 238 -7.71 -12.46 16.03
CA LEU A 238 -7.46 -13.90 16.06
C LEU A 238 -7.84 -14.37 17.47
N ARG A 239 -8.62 -15.46 17.57
CA ARG A 239 -9.02 -16.03 18.87
C ARG A 239 -7.76 -16.14 19.74
N THR A 240 -7.72 -15.40 20.84
CA THR A 240 -6.69 -15.61 21.84
C THR A 240 -6.81 -17.06 22.30
N PRO A 241 -5.71 -17.81 22.47
CA PRO A 241 -5.77 -19.08 23.16
C PRO A 241 -6.54 -18.86 24.47
N LYS A 242 -7.54 -19.70 24.75
CA LYS A 242 -8.16 -19.71 26.08
C LYS A 242 -7.00 -19.80 27.08
N PRO A 243 -6.93 -18.93 28.11
CA PRO A 243 -5.96 -19.16 29.16
C PRO A 243 -6.25 -20.55 29.72
N THR A 244 -5.32 -21.48 29.49
CA THR A 244 -5.31 -22.76 30.19
C THR A 244 -5.34 -22.40 31.65
N GLN A 245 -6.37 -22.84 32.38
CA GLN A 245 -6.39 -22.66 33.83
C GLN A 245 -5.22 -23.45 34.38
N ILE A 246 -4.09 -22.77 34.61
CA ILE A 246 -2.99 -23.32 35.38
C ILE A 246 -3.55 -23.43 36.79
N SER A 247 -3.96 -24.64 37.15
CA SER A 247 -4.22 -25.04 38.53
C SER A 247 -3.01 -24.60 39.37
N LYS A 248 -3.28 -23.79 40.39
CA LYS A 248 -2.27 -23.33 41.35
C LYS A 248 -1.45 -24.52 41.86
N PRO A 249 -0.12 -24.51 41.77
CA PRO A 249 0.69 -25.46 42.53
C PRO A 249 0.57 -25.12 44.01
N ARG A 250 0.32 -26.16 44.80
CA ARG A 250 0.42 -26.18 46.27
C ARG A 250 1.80 -25.71 46.71
N ASP A 251 1.81 -25.00 47.83
CA ASP A 251 3.00 -24.59 48.57
C ASP A 251 3.91 -25.79 48.86
N GLN A 252 5.19 -25.67 48.51
CA GLN A 252 6.29 -26.38 49.15
C GLN A 252 7.60 -25.60 48.96
N GLU A 253 8.37 -25.54 50.03
CA GLU A 253 9.43 -24.59 50.34
C GLU A 253 10.76 -24.83 49.57
N ASN A 254 11.49 -23.72 49.41
CA ASN A 254 12.95 -23.57 49.36
C ASN A 254 13.82 -24.33 48.33
N SER A 255 14.32 -23.55 47.36
CA SER A 255 15.77 -23.37 47.17
C SER A 255 16.05 -22.02 46.51
N ASN A 256 16.83 -21.17 47.18
CA ASN A 256 17.25 -19.84 46.74
C ASN A 256 17.93 -19.86 45.36
N LYS A 257 17.29 -19.25 44.36
CA LYS A 257 17.96 -18.58 43.24
C LYS A 257 17.44 -17.16 43.21
N GLU A 258 18.30 -16.22 43.58
CA GLU A 258 18.05 -14.79 43.46
C GLU A 258 17.63 -14.50 42.02
N LYS A 259 16.39 -14.06 41.85
CA LYS A 259 15.90 -13.59 40.54
C LYS A 259 16.35 -12.14 40.41
N GLU A 260 17.41 -11.93 39.64
CA GLU A 260 17.91 -10.61 39.25
C GLU A 260 16.76 -9.70 38.80
N THR A 261 16.80 -8.47 39.31
CA THR A 261 15.77 -7.48 39.07
C THR A 261 15.91 -6.87 37.68
N TYR A 262 14.79 -6.40 37.12
CA TYR A 262 14.78 -5.71 35.82
C TYR A 262 15.71 -4.48 35.78
N ALA A 263 15.97 -3.86 36.94
CA ALA A 263 16.90 -2.75 37.09
C ALA A 263 18.38 -3.15 36.88
N GLU A 264 18.77 -4.38 37.23
CA GLU A 264 20.14 -4.89 37.03
C GLU A 264 20.43 -5.19 35.56
N LYS A 265 19.44 -5.72 34.82
CA LYS A 265 19.54 -5.92 33.36
C LYS A 265 19.74 -4.63 32.56
N LEU A 266 19.30 -3.49 33.07
CA LEU A 266 19.51 -2.20 32.40
C LEU A 266 20.94 -1.68 32.58
N ARG A 267 21.64 -2.05 33.66
CA ARG A 267 23.03 -1.63 33.90
C ARG A 267 24.02 -2.42 33.03
N GLN A 268 23.83 -3.73 32.87
CA GLN A 268 24.65 -4.55 31.96
C GLN A 268 24.48 -4.14 30.48
N ASN A 269 23.27 -3.73 30.09
CA ASN A 269 23.03 -3.23 28.73
C ASN A 269 23.72 -1.88 28.46
N GLN A 270 24.02 -1.05 29.47
CA GLN A 270 24.76 0.19 29.27
C GLN A 270 26.24 -0.06 28.96
N SER A 271 26.88 -1.00 29.67
CA SER A 271 28.26 -1.41 29.38
C SER A 271 28.40 -2.09 28.01
N ASP A 272 27.43 -2.93 27.62
CA ASP A 272 27.45 -3.58 26.29
C ASP A 272 27.22 -2.60 25.12
N VAL A 273 26.49 -1.50 25.37
CA VAL A 273 26.29 -0.43 24.38
C VAL A 273 27.54 0.45 24.26
N GLU A 274 28.25 0.72 25.35
CA GLU A 274 29.52 1.46 25.30
C GLU A 274 30.63 0.68 24.57
N ILE A 275 30.73 -0.63 24.79
CA ILE A 275 31.71 -1.49 24.09
C ILE A 275 31.42 -1.51 22.58
N LYS A 276 30.17 -1.71 22.17
CA LYS A 276 29.78 -1.68 20.74
C LYS A 276 30.01 -0.32 20.06
N ASN A 277 29.81 0.78 20.79
CA ASN A 277 30.07 2.11 20.26
C ASN A 277 31.57 2.37 20.06
N ASN A 278 32.41 1.87 20.96
CA ASN A 278 33.87 1.97 20.83
C ASN A 278 34.38 1.10 19.66
N ASP A 279 33.87 -0.12 19.49
CA ASP A 279 34.23 -0.99 18.37
C ASP A 279 33.82 -0.39 17.02
N MET A 280 32.63 0.23 16.94
CA MET A 280 32.18 0.92 15.73
C MET A 280 33.05 2.14 15.41
N LYS A 281 33.48 2.89 16.44
CA LYS A 281 34.37 4.05 16.28
C LYS A 281 35.77 3.63 15.80
N ASN A 282 36.30 2.55 16.36
CA ASN A 282 37.58 1.98 15.95
C ASN A 282 37.54 1.46 14.51
N MET A 283 36.45 0.79 14.11
CA MET A 283 36.25 0.33 12.73
C MET A 283 36.16 1.51 11.75
N MET A 284 35.48 2.59 12.13
CA MET A 284 35.36 3.78 11.30
C MET A 284 36.71 4.50 11.12
N GLN A 285 37.54 4.53 12.16
CA GLN A 285 38.91 5.04 12.10
C GLN A 285 39.81 4.19 11.18
N MET A 286 39.71 2.87 11.28
CA MET A 286 40.48 1.95 10.43
C MET A 286 40.09 2.13 8.95
N MET A 287 38.79 2.30 8.66
CA MET A 287 38.31 2.54 7.29
C MET A 287 38.76 3.91 6.75
N GLN A 288 38.86 4.93 7.61
CA GLN A 288 39.44 6.22 7.24
C GLN A 288 40.93 6.11 6.89
N GLN A 289 41.71 5.34 7.65
CA GLN A 289 43.13 5.10 7.34
C GLN A 289 43.31 4.37 6.01
N ILE A 290 42.48 3.35 5.73
CA ILE A 290 42.53 2.62 4.46
C ILE A 290 42.21 3.56 3.28
N MET A 291 41.19 4.41 3.41
CA MET A 291 40.85 5.41 2.39
C MET A 291 42.00 6.39 2.15
N GLN A 292 42.69 6.84 3.20
CA GLN A 292 43.86 7.71 3.07
C GLN A 292 45.02 7.01 2.36
N GLN A 293 45.28 5.74 2.68
CA GLN A 293 46.33 4.95 2.01
C GLN A 293 46.01 4.69 0.53
N LEU A 294 44.73 4.47 0.18
CA LEU A 294 44.33 4.35 -1.21
C LEU A 294 44.53 5.66 -1.97
N MET A 295 44.19 6.80 -1.36
CA MET A 295 44.40 8.12 -1.97
C MET A 295 45.89 8.44 -2.18
N THR A 296 46.77 8.05 -1.27
CA THR A 296 48.22 8.25 -1.44
C THR A 296 48.78 7.34 -2.53
N LEU A 297 48.34 6.08 -2.60
CA LEU A 297 48.71 5.15 -3.67
C LEU A 297 48.25 5.64 -5.05
N THR A 298 47.01 6.14 -5.17
CA THR A 298 46.52 6.70 -6.44
C THR A 298 47.32 7.95 -6.85
N ASN A 299 47.66 8.82 -5.90
CA ASN A 299 48.49 10.00 -6.21
C ASN A 299 49.91 9.62 -6.62
N LEU A 300 50.48 8.57 -6.02
CA LEU A 300 51.80 8.05 -6.41
C LEU A 300 51.77 7.47 -7.83
N LEU A 301 50.72 6.70 -8.16
CA LEU A 301 50.52 6.13 -9.49
C LEU A 301 50.31 7.21 -10.55
N VAL A 302 49.55 8.27 -10.25
CA VAL A 302 49.35 9.41 -11.16
C VAL A 302 50.66 10.16 -11.42
N ASN A 303 51.53 10.28 -10.42
CA ASN A 303 52.83 10.94 -10.55
C ASN A 303 53.89 10.08 -11.27
N LEU A 304 53.68 8.77 -11.37
CA LEU A 304 54.56 7.82 -12.06
C LEU A 304 54.20 7.61 -13.54
N LEU A 305 53.08 8.17 -14.02
CA LEU A 305 52.73 8.17 -15.43
C LEU A 305 53.58 9.21 -16.18
N PRO A 306 54.42 8.82 -17.16
CA PRO A 306 55.19 9.77 -17.95
C PRO A 306 54.25 10.64 -18.79
N LYS A 307 54.40 11.96 -18.71
CA LYS A 307 53.77 12.91 -19.64
C LYS A 307 54.35 12.66 -21.03
N THR A 308 53.66 11.84 -21.83
CA THR A 308 54.00 11.68 -23.24
C THR A 308 53.58 12.94 -23.99
N THR A 309 54.60 13.54 -24.60
CA THR A 309 54.59 14.73 -25.45
C THR A 309 53.69 14.58 -26.68
N GLN A 310 52.82 15.54 -26.93
CA GLN A 310 52.29 15.83 -28.27
C GLN A 310 52.55 17.30 -28.60
N SER A 311 53.58 17.53 -29.41
CA SER A 311 53.65 18.66 -30.33
C SER A 311 54.51 18.22 -31.51
N VAL A 312 53.88 17.48 -32.43
CA VAL A 312 54.40 17.29 -33.80
C VAL A 312 53.93 18.49 -34.62
N VAL A 313 54.93 19.16 -35.18
CA VAL A 313 54.88 20.26 -36.15
C VAL A 313 54.45 19.73 -37.52
N MET A 314 53.57 20.47 -38.20
CA MET A 314 53.43 20.60 -39.66
C MET A 314 52.87 22.02 -39.88
N ASN A 315 53.38 22.96 -40.68
CA ASN A 315 54.12 22.95 -41.95
C ASN A 315 53.70 21.83 -42.90
#